data_AF-R7C5V5-F1
#
_entry.id   AF-R7C5V5-F1
#
_cell.length_a   1.000
_cell.length_b   1.000
_cell.length_c   1.000
_cell.angle_alpha   90.00
_cell.angle_beta   90.00
_cell.angle_gamma   90.00
#
_symmetry.space_group_name_H-M   'P 1'
#
loop_
_entity.id
_entity.type
_entity.pdbx_description
1 polymer ?
#
loop_
_entity_poly.entity_id
_entity_poly.type
_entity_poly.pdbx_seq_one_letter_code
_entity_poly.pdbx_strand_id
1 'polypeptide(L)'
;MSTSMFDEYDIFKTMHPVKLQVMKELAENMQGKSMKDAAPLLMAATTKLKNHNLSFSPEESKVLLEILTRNMSPQEKAKVEMMKNVVARQQKK
;
A
#
# COMPACT_ATOMS: atom_id res chain seq x y z
N MET A 1 14.32 -18.33 -2.14
CA MET A 1 14.43 -17.35 -3.24
C MET A 1 13.18 -16.50 -3.16
N SER A 2 13.29 -15.29 -2.62
CA SER A 2 12.16 -14.37 -2.54
C SER A 2 11.97 -13.78 -3.93
N THR A 3 11.06 -14.34 -4.72
CA THR A 3 10.59 -13.70 -5.94
C THR A 3 10.05 -12.34 -5.52
N SER A 4 10.76 -11.25 -5.84
CA SER A 4 10.30 -9.91 -5.50
C SER A 4 8.94 -9.75 -6.17
N MET A 5 7.87 -9.54 -5.39
CA MET A 5 6.50 -9.36 -5.92
C MET A 5 6.41 -8.23 -6.97
N PHE A 6 7.43 -7.37 -7.02
CA PHE A 6 7.63 -6.33 -8.03
C PHE A 6 8.08 -6.85 -9.40
N ASP A 7 8.65 -8.05 -9.50
CA ASP A 7 9.03 -8.65 -10.79
C ASP A 7 7.81 -9.24 -11.53
N GLU A 8 6.69 -9.46 -10.83
CA GLU A 8 5.43 -9.97 -11.43
C GLU A 8 4.66 -8.91 -12.23
N TYR A 9 4.83 -7.62 -11.94
CA TYR A 9 4.07 -6.59 -12.64
C TYR A 9 4.92 -5.85 -13.67
N ASP A 10 4.49 -5.90 -14.93
CA ASP A 10 5.22 -5.31 -16.07
C ASP A 10 5.36 -3.77 -15.95
N ILE A 11 4.42 -3.14 -15.25
CA ILE A 11 4.46 -1.71 -14.89
C ILE A 11 5.73 -1.31 -14.16
N PHE A 12 6.37 -2.21 -13.41
CA PHE A 12 7.64 -1.92 -12.75
C PHE A 12 8.83 -1.87 -13.71
N LYS A 13 8.75 -2.55 -14.85
CA LYS A 13 9.83 -2.56 -15.86
C LYS A 13 9.94 -1.24 -16.61
N THR A 14 8.79 -0.58 -16.81
CA THR A 14 8.72 0.74 -17.46
C THR A 14 8.67 1.91 -16.47
N MET A 15 8.71 1.61 -15.17
CA MET A 15 8.63 2.61 -14.10
C MET A 15 9.94 3.36 -13.93
N HIS A 16 9.86 4.65 -13.57
CA HIS A 16 11.04 5.45 -13.23
C HIS A 16 11.74 4.88 -11.99
N PRO A 17 13.08 4.78 -11.94
CA PRO A 17 13.82 4.14 -10.84
C PRO A 17 13.51 4.74 -9.47
N VAL A 18 13.31 6.06 -9.38
CA VAL A 18 12.90 6.76 -8.16
C VAL A 18 11.54 6.27 -7.64
N LYS A 19 10.56 6.08 -8.54
CA LYS A 19 9.24 5.57 -8.15
C LYS A 19 9.31 4.13 -7.65
N LEU A 20 10.13 3.33 -8.32
CA LEU A 20 10.38 1.94 -7.97
C LEU A 20 11.01 1.82 -6.58
N GLN A 21 11.99 2.68 -6.27
CA GLN A 21 12.61 2.75 -4.95
C GLN A 21 11.61 3.16 -3.87
N VAL A 22 10.82 4.21 -4.11
CA VAL A 22 9.79 4.66 -3.16
C VAL A 22 8.73 3.58 -2.93
N MET A 23 8.29 2.88 -3.99
CA MET A 23 7.38 1.74 -3.90
C MET A 23 7.94 0.61 -3.03
N LYS A 24 9.20 0.21 -3.28
CA LYS A 24 9.87 -0.84 -2.51
C LYS A 24 9.97 -0.47 -1.04
N GLU A 25 10.49 0.73 -0.74
CA GLU A 25 10.57 1.24 0.62
C GLU A 25 9.18 1.25 1.28
N LEU A 26 8.14 1.71 0.58
CA LEU A 26 6.80 1.79 1.14
C LEU A 26 6.22 0.40 1.43
N ALA A 27 6.35 -0.55 0.51
CA ALA A 27 5.84 -1.90 0.66
C ALA A 27 6.59 -2.68 1.76
N GLU A 28 7.92 -2.52 1.85
CA GLU A 28 8.71 -3.10 2.95
C GLU A 28 8.34 -2.49 4.29
N ASN A 29 8.18 -1.17 4.37
CA ASN A 29 7.82 -0.48 5.61
C ASN A 29 6.36 -0.74 6.03
N MET A 30 5.48 -1.03 5.07
CA MET A 30 4.08 -1.41 5.35
C MET A 30 3.90 -2.90 5.61
N GLN A 31 4.88 -3.74 5.28
CA GLN A 31 4.77 -5.17 5.52
C GLN A 31 4.61 -5.45 7.02
N GLY A 32 3.42 -5.94 7.41
CA GLY A 32 3.08 -6.21 8.82
C GLY A 32 2.66 -4.99 9.65
N LYS A 33 2.44 -3.82 9.03
CA LYS A 33 1.90 -2.61 9.69
C LYS A 33 0.47 -2.31 9.29
N SER A 34 -0.31 -1.77 10.24
CA SER A 34 -1.70 -1.39 9.99
C SER A 34 -1.81 -0.10 9.15
N MET A 35 -2.96 0.09 8.49
CA MET A 35 -3.29 1.31 7.71
C MET A 35 -3.09 2.65 8.44
N LYS A 36 -3.11 2.66 9.78
CA LYS A 36 -2.82 3.85 10.58
C LYS A 36 -1.34 4.25 10.52
N ASP A 37 -0.45 3.27 10.50
CA ASP A 37 0.99 3.47 10.32
C ASP A 37 1.37 3.64 8.84
N ALA A 38 0.51 3.17 7.93
CA ALA A 38 0.65 3.35 6.49
C ALA A 38 0.52 4.82 6.05
N ALA A 39 -0.32 5.62 6.70
CA ALA A 39 -0.59 7.00 6.31
C ALA A 39 0.67 7.91 6.32
N PRO A 40 1.48 7.97 7.40
CA PRO A 40 2.72 8.75 7.38
C PRO A 40 3.76 8.20 6.40
N LEU A 41 3.79 6.88 6.15
CA LEU A 41 4.65 6.27 5.14
C LEU A 41 4.25 6.70 3.71
N LEU A 42 2.94 6.71 3.41
CA LEU A 42 2.40 7.21 2.14
C LEU A 42 2.71 8.69 1.92
N MET A 43 2.60 9.51 2.97
CA MET A 43 2.96 10.93 2.90
C MET A 43 4.46 11.11 2.61
N ALA A 44 5.32 10.33 3.26
CA ALA A 44 6.77 10.38 3.03
C ALA A 44 7.11 9.96 1.59
N ALA A 45 6.49 8.88 1.09
CA ALA A 45 6.65 8.42 -0.28
C ALA A 45 6.16 9.45 -1.31
N THR A 46 4.98 10.05 -1.09
CA THR A 46 4.42 11.06 -1.99
C THR A 46 5.27 12.32 -2.00
N THR A 47 5.81 12.73 -0.84
CA THR A 47 6.73 13.87 -0.72
C THR A 47 8.05 13.60 -1.47
N LYS A 48 8.64 12.40 -1.30
CA LYS A 48 9.84 11.99 -2.05
C LYS A 48 9.59 12.10 -3.55
N LEU A 49 8.49 11.54 -4.05
CA LEU A 49 8.15 11.62 -5.47
C LEU A 49 7.99 13.07 -5.95
N LYS A 50 7.25 13.88 -5.18
CA LYS A 50 7.00 15.29 -5.50
C LYS A 50 8.29 16.09 -5.61
N ASN A 51 9.29 15.82 -4.76
CA ASN A 51 10.61 16.46 -4.82
C ASN A 51 11.37 16.15 -6.11
N HIS A 52 11.08 15.01 -6.74
CA HIS A 52 11.65 14.62 -8.04
C HIS A 52 10.76 15.03 -9.22
N ASN A 53 9.73 15.87 -9.02
CA ASN A 53 8.69 16.17 -10.02
C ASN A 53 7.98 14.90 -10.54
N LEU A 54 7.95 13.84 -9.74
CA LEU A 54 7.29 12.59 -10.03
C LEU A 54 6.02 12.47 -9.17
N SER A 55 5.06 11.71 -9.68
CA SER A 55 3.86 11.31 -8.95
C SER A 55 3.52 9.88 -9.34
N PHE A 56 2.89 9.12 -8.44
CA PHE A 56 2.31 7.84 -8.83
C PHE A 56 1.17 8.09 -9.82
N SER A 57 1.21 7.39 -10.95
CA SER A 57 0.08 7.31 -11.86
C SER A 57 -1.04 6.47 -11.22
N PRO A 58 -2.29 6.59 -11.71
CA PRO A 58 -3.40 5.79 -11.22
C PRO A 58 -3.14 4.27 -11.37
N GLU A 59 -2.47 3.84 -12.43
CA GLU A 59 -2.09 2.43 -12.63
C GLU A 59 -1.07 1.96 -11.58
N GLU A 60 -0.03 2.76 -11.32
CA GLU A 60 0.99 2.45 -10.30
C GLU A 60 0.37 2.42 -8.90
N SER A 61 -0.51 3.37 -8.59
CA SER A 61 -1.19 3.43 -7.29
C SER A 61 -2.11 2.23 -7.08
N LYS A 62 -2.75 1.73 -8.14
CA LYS A 62 -3.60 0.55 -8.09
C LYS A 62 -2.80 -0.72 -7.80
N VAL A 63 -1.66 -0.89 -8.46
CA VAL A 63 -0.75 -2.02 -8.22
C VAL A 63 -0.16 -1.94 -6.80
N LEU A 64 0.23 -0.75 -6.35
CA LEU A 64 0.67 -0.52 -4.97
C LEU A 64 -0.41 -0.96 -3.97
N LEU A 65 -1.66 -0.53 -4.18
CA LEU A 65 -2.79 -0.89 -3.35
C LEU A 65 -3.06 -2.39 -3.38
N GLU A 66 -2.95 -3.05 -4.53
CA GLU A 66 -3.05 -4.51 -4.62
C GLU A 66 -1.97 -5.20 -3.80
N ILE A 67 -0.70 -4.82 -3.95
CA ILE A 67 0.42 -5.39 -3.19
C ILE A 67 0.23 -5.19 -1.68
N LEU A 68 -0.12 -3.95 -1.29
CA LEU A 68 -0.38 -3.61 0.12
C LEU A 68 -1.56 -4.41 0.69
N THR A 69 -2.65 -4.54 -0.07
CA THR A 69 -3.83 -5.31 0.37
C THR A 69 -3.67 -6.82 0.29
N ARG A 70 -2.69 -7.32 -0.49
CA ARG A 70 -2.27 -8.73 -0.54
C ARG A 70 -1.40 -9.10 0.66
N ASN A 71 -0.56 -8.18 1.11
CA ASN A 71 0.33 -8.37 2.26
C ASN A 71 -0.33 -8.06 3.62
N MET A 72 -1.52 -7.45 3.63
CA MET A 72 -2.34 -7.36 4.85
C MET A 72 -2.82 -8.76 5.27
N SER A 73 -2.64 -9.06 6.55
CA SER A 73 -3.09 -10.35 7.10
C SER A 73 -4.61 -10.50 6.97
N PRO A 74 -5.12 -11.72 6.68
CA PRO A 74 -6.56 -11.99 6.70
C PRO A 74 -7.21 -11.58 8.03
N GLN A 75 -6.45 -11.60 9.13
CA GLN A 75 -6.87 -11.10 10.45
C GLN A 75 -7.08 -9.58 10.50
N GLU A 76 -6.32 -8.76 9.75
CA GLU A 76 -6.56 -7.32 9.66
C GLU A 76 -7.76 -7.01 8.75
N LYS A 77 -7.87 -7.70 7.60
CA LYS A 77 -9.09 -7.66 6.78
C LYS A 77 -10.33 -8.04 7.61
N ALA A 78 -10.23 -9.13 8.39
CA ALA A 78 -11.30 -9.58 9.28
C ALA A 78 -11.54 -8.62 10.45
N LYS A 79 -10.53 -7.95 11.00
CA LYS A 79 -10.70 -6.91 12.04
C LYS A 79 -11.43 -5.69 11.49
N VAL A 80 -11.13 -5.27 10.26
CA VAL A 80 -11.85 -4.19 9.57
C VAL A 80 -13.29 -4.61 9.30
N GLU A 81 -13.52 -5.85 8.88
CA GLU A 81 -14.86 -6.41 8.67
C GLU A 81 -15.67 -6.54 9.98
N MET A 82 -15.02 -7.00 11.07
CA MET A 82 -15.62 -7.04 12.41
C MET A 82 -15.95 -5.64 12.93
N MET A 83 -15.07 -4.65 12.74
CA MET A 83 -15.35 -3.26 13.12
C MET A 83 -16.58 -2.71 12.38
N LYS A 84 -16.74 -3.01 11.07
CA LYS A 84 -17.96 -2.61 10.32
C LYS A 84 -19.23 -3.21 10.94
N ASN A 85 -19.19 -4.47 11.37
CA ASN A 85 -20.34 -5.14 11.99
C ASN A 85 -20.68 -4.60 13.39
N VAL A 86 -19.69 -4.18 14.18
CA VAL A 86 -19.93 -3.59 15.51
C VAL A 86 -20.53 -2.19 15.40
N VAL A 87 -20.02 -1.36 14.47
CA VAL A 87 -20.57 -0.01 14.21
C VAL A 87 -21.98 -0.08 13.62
N ALA A 88 -22.24 -1.03 12.72
CA ALA A 88 -23.59 -1.24 12.16
C ALA A 88 -24.62 -1.72 13.21
N ARG A 89 -24.18 -2.42 14.26
CA ARG A 89 -25.06 -2.87 15.36
C ARG A 89 -25.36 -1.78 16.39
N GLN A 90 -24.51 -0.77 16.56
CA GLN A 90 -24.78 0.33 17.49
C GLN A 90 -25.80 1.36 16.95
N GLN A 91 -26.05 1.41 15.64
CA GLN A 91 -27.04 2.34 15.05
C GLN A 91 -28.49 1.82 15.07
N LYS A 92 -28.75 0.63 15.65
CA LYS A 92 -30.10 0.05 15.77
C LYS A 92 -30.63 -0.01 17.22
N LYS A 93 -30.15 0.86 18.10
CA LYS A 93 -30.76 1.05 19.43
C LYS A 93 -31.27 2.47 19.59
#